data_AF-A0A1F9ZDQ5-F1
#
_entry.id   AF-A0A1F9ZDQ5-F1
#
_cell.length_a   1.000
_cell.length_b   1.000
_cell.length_c   1.000
_cell.angle_alpha   90.00
_cell.angle_beta   90.00
_cell.angle_gamma   90.00
#
_symmetry.space_group_name_H-M   'P 1'
#
loop_
_entity.id
_entity.type
_entity.pdbx_description
1 polymer ?
#
loop_
_entity_poly.entity_id
_entity_poly.type
_entity_poly.pdbx_seq_one_letter_code
_entity_poly.pdbx_strand_id
1 'polypeptide(L)'
;MNEAGLVAALSNRRGKVSTTARSRGQLMLDLLKLPKVRAAEIAVQRAVSEQEYNFFNLMVATREEMRFLTYDGQVRMSRGHEGLNVLTNAGGNAEEDERLALIRSLAGPATFPDVAVATRWLEATLRTHGGPGTTALCNHGAAGGTVSSAILALHNSAPEEGVLLYADGSPCQVPYRDYSRLVQALRPASV
;
A
#
# COMPACT_ATOMS: atom_id res chain seq x y z
N MET A 1 7.26 -0.95 -6.61
CA MET A 1 8.57 -1.06 -5.94
C MET A 1 9.65 -0.80 -6.98
N ASN A 2 10.84 -0.35 -6.58
CA ASN A 2 11.99 -0.19 -7.47
C ASN A 2 13.22 -1.01 -7.01
N GLU A 3 14.30 -0.93 -7.78
CA GLU A 3 15.55 -1.67 -7.53
C GLU A 3 16.24 -1.30 -6.22
N ALA A 4 16.01 -0.09 -5.70
CA ALA A 4 16.53 0.35 -4.41
C ALA A 4 15.73 -0.24 -3.21
N GLY A 5 14.65 -0.98 -3.48
CA GLY A 5 13.76 -1.51 -2.44
C GLY A 5 12.76 -0.49 -1.91
N LEU A 6 12.57 0.65 -2.59
CA LEU A 6 11.49 1.59 -2.27
C LEU A 6 10.16 1.00 -2.74
N VAL A 7 9.22 0.86 -1.81
CA VAL A 7 7.82 0.52 -2.06
C VAL A 7 6.98 1.78 -1.92
N ALA A 8 6.04 1.96 -2.84
CA ALA A 8 5.08 3.04 -2.77
C ALA A 8 3.68 2.50 -3.08
N ALA A 9 2.67 2.94 -2.33
CA ALA A 9 1.27 2.62 -2.55
C ALA A 9 0.41 3.88 -2.38
N LEU A 10 -0.59 4.07 -3.25
CA LEU A 10 -1.44 5.25 -3.24
C LEU A 10 -2.91 4.86 -3.10
N SER A 11 -3.65 5.63 -2.31
CA SER A 11 -5.11 5.54 -2.22
C SER A 11 -5.74 6.87 -2.62
N ASN A 12 -6.95 6.78 -3.17
CA ASN A 12 -7.72 7.97 -3.52
C ASN A 12 -8.32 8.58 -2.26
N ARG A 13 -8.25 9.90 -2.12
CA ARG A 13 -8.93 10.61 -1.04
C ARG A 13 -10.12 11.38 -1.60
N ARG A 14 -11.24 11.38 -0.87
CA ARG A 14 -12.42 12.20 -1.22
C ARG A 14 -12.13 13.67 -0.94
N GLY A 15 -12.87 14.57 -1.59
CA GLY A 15 -12.87 16.01 -1.27
C GLY A 15 -12.44 16.92 -2.41
N LYS A 16 -11.77 16.40 -3.44
CA LYS A 16 -11.44 17.18 -4.64
C LYS A 16 -11.56 16.33 -5.90
N VAL A 17 -12.28 16.86 -6.89
CA VAL A 17 -12.46 16.26 -8.22
C VAL A 17 -12.20 17.34 -9.27
N SER A 18 -10.92 17.52 -9.61
CA SER A 18 -10.45 18.34 -10.72
C SER A 18 -10.10 17.42 -11.90
N THR A 19 -10.63 17.75 -13.09
CA THR A 19 -10.34 17.05 -14.35
C THR A 19 -9.06 17.55 -15.01
N THR A 20 -8.53 18.69 -14.57
CA THR A 20 -7.29 19.31 -15.07
C THR A 20 -6.07 19.02 -14.18
N ALA A 21 -6.30 18.48 -12.97
CA ALA A 21 -5.23 18.12 -12.05
C ALA A 21 -4.28 17.07 -12.64
N ARG A 22 -2.99 17.15 -12.30
CA ARG A 22 -1.99 16.18 -12.73
C ARG A 22 -2.31 14.78 -12.21
N SER A 23 -1.95 13.78 -13.02
CA SER A 23 -2.13 12.38 -12.67
C SER A 23 -1.33 11.98 -11.43
N ARG A 24 -2.04 11.42 -10.44
CA ARG A 24 -1.45 10.77 -9.26
C ARG A 24 -0.65 9.51 -9.64
N GLY A 25 -1.05 8.82 -10.71
CA GLY A 25 -0.29 7.69 -11.25
C GLY A 25 1.06 8.13 -11.80
N GLN A 26 1.12 9.29 -12.48
CA GLN A 26 2.40 9.84 -12.94
C GLN A 26 3.30 10.23 -11.76
N LEU A 27 2.73 10.83 -10.70
CA LEU A 27 3.48 11.10 -9.47
C LEU A 27 4.09 9.80 -8.92
N MET A 28 3.33 8.71 -8.85
CA MET A 28 3.84 7.41 -8.40
C MET A 28 5.03 6.90 -9.24
N LEU A 29 4.96 7.03 -10.57
CA LEU A 29 6.06 6.66 -11.45
C LEU A 29 7.31 7.52 -11.21
N ASP A 30 7.13 8.80 -10.91
CA ASP A 30 8.23 9.70 -10.60
C ASP A 30 8.85 9.37 -9.23
N LEU A 31 8.03 9.03 -8.23
CA LEU A 31 8.51 8.59 -6.91
C LEU A 31 9.28 7.28 -6.96
N LEU A 32 8.87 6.33 -7.81
CA LEU A 32 9.57 5.05 -7.98
C LEU A 32 10.95 5.18 -8.64
N LYS A 33 11.35 6.36 -9.12
CA LYS A 33 12.73 6.63 -9.55
C LYS A 33 13.67 6.98 -8.39
N LEU A 34 13.13 7.19 -7.19
CA LEU A 34 13.88 7.70 -6.04
C LEU A 34 14.37 6.54 -5.16
N PRO A 35 15.56 6.64 -4.55
CA PRO A 35 16.14 5.52 -3.80
C PRO A 35 15.68 5.43 -2.34
N LYS A 36 15.10 6.50 -1.77
CA LYS A 36 14.88 6.64 -0.32
C LYS A 36 13.53 7.28 -0.03
N VAL A 37 12.94 6.92 1.12
CA VAL A 37 11.68 7.51 1.62
C VAL A 37 11.80 9.02 1.72
N ARG A 38 12.88 9.55 2.32
CA ARG A 38 13.08 11.00 2.45
C ARG A 38 13.09 11.75 1.11
N ALA A 39 13.67 11.15 0.07
CA ALA A 39 13.67 11.74 -1.27
C ALA A 39 12.24 11.80 -1.83
N ALA A 40 11.45 10.75 -1.62
CA ALA A 40 10.04 10.72 -2.01
C ALA A 40 9.20 11.77 -1.27
N GLU A 41 9.44 11.99 0.03
CA GLU A 41 8.77 13.05 0.80
C GLU A 41 8.99 14.44 0.20
N ILE A 42 10.26 14.78 -0.09
CA ILE A 42 10.64 16.06 -0.70
C ILE A 42 10.01 16.21 -2.09
N ALA A 43 10.04 15.14 -2.88
CA ALA A 43 9.45 15.14 -4.22
C ALA A 43 7.93 15.36 -4.19
N VAL A 44 7.20 14.76 -3.23
CA VAL A 44 5.76 15.02 -3.07
C VAL A 44 5.50 16.48 -2.68
N GLN A 45 6.22 17.01 -1.70
CA GLN A 45 6.05 18.41 -1.26
C GLN A 45 6.27 19.38 -2.42
N ARG A 46 7.33 19.17 -3.20
CA ARG A 46 7.61 19.97 -4.39
C ARG A 46 6.50 19.84 -5.43
N ALA A 47 6.12 18.61 -5.78
CA ALA A 47 5.12 18.36 -6.82
C ALA A 47 3.79 19.05 -6.52
N VAL A 48 3.28 18.94 -5.29
CA VAL A 48 1.99 19.57 -4.93
C VAL A 48 2.08 21.09 -4.76
N SER A 49 3.28 21.65 -4.59
CA SER A 49 3.50 23.10 -4.58
C SER A 49 3.57 23.71 -5.98
N GLU A 50 4.05 22.94 -6.95
CA GLU A 50 4.23 23.41 -8.34
C GLU A 50 2.98 23.15 -9.19
N GLN A 51 2.16 22.17 -8.82
CA GLN A 51 1.08 21.68 -9.67
C GLN A 51 -0.15 21.25 -8.88
N GLU A 52 -1.30 21.32 -9.54
CA GLU A 52 -2.56 20.87 -8.98
C GLU A 52 -2.65 19.34 -8.97
N TYR A 53 -3.03 18.78 -7.82
CA TYR A 53 -3.40 17.37 -7.68
C TYR A 53 -4.79 17.23 -7.04
N ASN A 54 -5.50 16.16 -7.42
CA ASN A 54 -6.62 15.65 -6.63
C ASN A 54 -6.10 15.07 -5.33
N PHE A 55 -6.93 15.04 -4.28
CA PHE A 55 -6.52 14.55 -2.97
C PHE A 55 -6.11 13.07 -3.01
N PHE A 56 -5.11 12.71 -2.21
CA PHE A 56 -4.59 11.34 -2.13
C PHE A 56 -3.99 11.04 -0.76
N ASN A 57 -3.86 9.76 -0.47
CA ASN A 57 -2.93 9.28 0.55
C ASN A 57 -1.87 8.42 -0.12
N LEU A 58 -0.68 8.41 0.46
CA LEU A 58 0.49 7.71 -0.04
C LEU A 58 1.17 7.02 1.13
N MET A 59 1.57 5.77 0.93
CA MET A 59 2.56 5.10 1.75
C MET A 59 3.83 5.00 0.93
N VAL A 60 4.95 5.40 1.52
CA VAL A 60 6.29 5.09 1.00
C VAL A 60 7.07 4.36 2.09
N ALA A 61 7.72 3.28 1.70
CA ALA A 61 8.43 2.42 2.63
C ALA A 61 9.71 1.87 2.00
N THR A 62 10.66 1.58 2.84
CA THR A 62 11.79 0.68 2.58
C THR A 62 11.75 -0.42 3.64
N ARG A 63 12.77 -1.26 3.60
CA ARG A 63 13.03 -2.30 4.59
C ARG A 63 13.32 -1.75 6.00
N GLU A 64 13.69 -0.47 6.10
CA GLU A 64 14.10 0.20 7.36
C GLU A 64 13.06 1.16 7.92
N GLU A 65 12.26 1.80 7.05
CA GLU A 65 11.32 2.83 7.48
C GLU A 65 10.07 2.90 6.59
N MET A 66 8.97 3.33 7.20
CA MET A 66 7.70 3.58 6.53
C MET A 66 7.16 4.98 6.89
N ARG A 67 6.51 5.62 5.92
CA ARG A 67 5.81 6.89 6.07
C ARG A 67 4.46 6.86 5.38
N PHE A 68 3.49 7.50 6.01
CA PHE A 68 2.24 7.89 5.39
C PHE A 68 2.28 9.38 5.09
N LEU A 69 1.76 9.74 3.92
CA LEU A 69 1.53 11.11 3.51
C LEU A 69 0.07 11.25 3.11
N THR A 70 -0.57 12.30 3.59
CA THR A 70 -1.91 12.72 3.17
C THR A 70 -1.80 14.06 2.50
N TYR A 71 -2.41 14.19 1.32
CA TYR A 71 -2.60 15.46 0.64
C TYR A 71 -4.08 15.76 0.48
N ASP A 72 -4.55 16.79 1.20
CA ASP A 72 -5.92 17.32 1.16
C ASP A 72 -5.93 18.84 0.96
N GLY A 73 -4.97 19.34 0.19
CA GLY A 73 -4.67 20.77 0.00
C GLY A 73 -3.46 21.21 0.83
N GLN A 74 -3.09 20.42 1.83
CA GLN A 74 -1.82 20.51 2.55
C GLN A 74 -1.21 19.11 2.68
N VAL A 75 0.10 19.03 2.84
CA VAL A 75 0.80 17.76 3.08
C VAL A 75 0.89 17.52 4.58
N ARG A 76 0.31 16.42 5.04
CA ARG A 76 0.50 15.90 6.40
C ARG A 76 1.25 14.57 6.34
N MET A 77 2.11 14.34 7.31
CA MET A 77 3.01 13.18 7.32
C MET A 77 2.99 12.52 8.68
N SER A 78 2.99 11.19 8.68
CA SER A 78 3.14 10.37 9.89
C SER A 78 4.07 9.20 9.62
N ARG A 79 4.68 8.68 10.69
CA ARG A 79 5.48 7.47 10.62
C ARG A 79 4.58 6.25 10.73
N GLY A 80 4.94 5.17 10.04
CA GLY A 80 4.46 3.85 10.42
C GLY A 80 5.03 3.44 11.76
N HIS A 81 4.46 2.40 12.36
CA HIS A 81 4.96 1.77 13.58
C HIS A 81 5.26 0.29 13.36
N GLU A 82 5.89 -0.36 14.33
CA GLU A 82 6.06 -1.81 14.30
C GLU A 82 4.70 -2.53 14.33
N GLY A 83 4.58 -3.64 13.61
CA GLY A 83 3.35 -4.40 13.48
C GLY A 83 2.42 -3.92 12.35
N LEU A 84 1.11 -4.09 12.56
CA LEU A 84 0.10 -3.85 11.53
C LEU A 84 -0.12 -2.37 11.28
N ASN A 85 0.14 -1.92 10.05
CA ASN A 85 -0.25 -0.60 9.56
C ASN A 85 -1.21 -0.74 8.38
N VAL A 86 -2.14 0.18 8.23
CA VAL A 86 -3.15 0.16 7.17
C VAL A 86 -3.26 1.52 6.49
N LEU A 87 -3.17 1.52 5.16
CA LEU A 87 -3.50 2.68 4.34
C LEU A 87 -4.85 2.45 3.66
N THR A 88 -5.81 3.33 3.90
CA THR A 88 -7.09 3.35 3.17
C THR A 88 -7.32 4.72 2.55
N ASN A 89 -8.52 4.95 2.00
CA ASN A 89 -8.90 6.26 1.47
C ASN A 89 -9.01 7.33 2.58
N ALA A 90 -9.20 6.92 3.84
CA ALA A 90 -9.26 7.83 5.00
C ALA A 90 -7.87 8.32 5.45
N GLY A 91 -6.80 7.57 5.15
CA GLY A 91 -5.44 7.90 5.55
C GLY A 91 -4.66 6.67 5.99
N GLY A 92 -3.42 6.90 6.46
CA GLY A 92 -2.63 5.88 7.13
C GLY A 92 -3.03 5.78 8.61
N ASN A 93 -3.41 4.59 9.07
CA ASN A 93 -3.86 4.31 10.43
C ASN A 93 -4.95 5.28 10.93
N ALA A 94 -5.91 5.62 10.07
CA ALA A 94 -7.03 6.49 10.42
C ALA A 94 -8.02 5.76 11.34
N GLU A 95 -8.07 6.13 12.62
CA GLU A 95 -8.82 5.44 13.68
C GLU A 95 -10.34 5.39 13.42
N GLU A 96 -10.86 6.37 12.71
CA GLU A 96 -12.28 6.46 12.33
C GLU A 96 -12.67 5.57 11.14
N ASP A 97 -11.71 4.91 10.49
CA ASP A 97 -11.94 4.14 9.27
C ASP A 97 -12.46 2.72 9.54
N GLU A 98 -13.64 2.41 9.03
CA GLU A 98 -14.27 1.09 9.19
C GLU A 98 -13.42 -0.06 8.62
N ARG A 99 -12.64 0.19 7.56
CA ARG A 99 -11.73 -0.83 7.00
C ARG A 99 -10.59 -1.14 7.95
N LEU A 100 -10.00 -0.13 8.58
CA LEU A 100 -9.02 -0.36 9.64
C LEU A 100 -9.63 -1.15 10.80
N ALA A 101 -10.83 -0.77 11.27
CA ALA A 101 -11.52 -1.49 12.34
C ALA A 101 -11.79 -2.97 11.98
N LEU A 102 -12.24 -3.24 10.75
CA LEU A 102 -12.41 -4.60 10.25
C LEU A 102 -11.08 -5.37 10.22
N ILE A 103 -10.01 -4.80 9.66
CA ILE A 103 -8.70 -5.47 9.58
C ILE A 103 -8.17 -5.78 10.98
N ARG A 104 -8.30 -4.85 11.93
CA ARG A 104 -7.91 -5.08 13.33
C ARG A 104 -8.74 -6.19 13.99
N SER A 105 -10.05 -6.22 13.73
CA SER A 105 -10.93 -7.30 14.21
C SER A 105 -10.52 -8.68 13.64
N LEU A 106 -10.20 -8.74 12.35
CA LEU A 106 -9.71 -9.96 11.68
C LEU A 106 -8.31 -10.37 12.14
N ALA A 107 -7.46 -9.42 12.52
CA ALA A 107 -6.17 -9.70 13.13
C ALA A 107 -6.36 -10.25 14.55
N GLY A 108 -7.28 -9.69 15.34
CA GLY A 108 -7.48 -10.08 16.73
C GLY A 108 -6.17 -10.03 17.52
N PRO A 109 -5.83 -11.08 18.31
CA PRO A 109 -4.55 -11.18 19.01
C PRO A 109 -3.43 -11.79 18.15
N ALA A 110 -3.60 -11.92 16.83
CA ALA A 110 -2.62 -12.58 15.98
C ALA A 110 -1.25 -11.89 16.05
N THR A 111 -0.21 -12.72 16.10
CA THR A 111 1.17 -12.30 15.87
C THR A 111 1.61 -12.81 14.51
N PHE A 112 2.60 -12.13 13.92
CA PHE A 112 3.16 -12.48 12.62
C PHE A 112 4.63 -12.86 12.79
N PRO A 113 4.93 -14.03 13.40
CA PRO A 113 6.29 -14.42 13.77
C PRO A 113 7.18 -14.68 12.55
N ASP A 114 6.59 -15.05 11.42
CA ASP A 114 7.30 -15.29 10.17
C ASP A 114 6.47 -14.85 8.95
N VAL A 115 7.15 -14.75 7.80
CA VAL A 115 6.56 -14.32 6.53
C VAL A 115 5.47 -15.26 6.04
N ALA A 116 5.55 -16.57 6.32
CA ALA A 116 4.57 -17.54 5.85
C ALA A 116 3.24 -17.39 6.62
N VAL A 117 3.29 -17.16 7.94
CA VAL A 117 2.12 -16.85 8.76
C VAL A 117 1.48 -15.53 8.32
N ALA A 118 2.29 -14.48 8.14
CA ALA A 118 1.81 -13.18 7.67
C ALA A 118 1.15 -13.29 6.29
N THR A 119 1.78 -14.01 5.35
CA THR A 119 1.28 -14.20 3.99
C THR A 119 -0.06 -14.95 3.99
N ARG A 120 -0.18 -16.07 4.71
CA ARG A 120 -1.44 -16.82 4.81
C ARG A 120 -2.57 -15.98 5.41
N TRP A 121 -2.25 -15.18 6.44
CA TRP A 121 -3.23 -14.27 7.03
C TRP A 121 -3.67 -13.20 6.03
N LEU A 122 -2.73 -12.59 5.29
CA LEU A 122 -3.06 -11.62 4.24
C LEU A 122 -3.90 -12.25 3.12
N GLU A 123 -3.58 -13.45 2.67
CA GLU A 123 -4.37 -14.15 1.65
C GLU A 123 -5.82 -14.37 2.08
N ALA A 124 -6.04 -14.73 3.35
CA ALA A 124 -7.38 -14.92 3.91
C ALA A 124 -8.11 -13.58 4.10
N THR A 125 -7.45 -12.60 4.74
CA THR A 125 -8.01 -11.27 5.02
C THR A 125 -8.37 -10.51 3.74
N LEU A 126 -7.53 -10.56 2.70
CA LEU A 126 -7.80 -9.86 1.45
C LEU A 126 -8.98 -10.45 0.66
N ARG A 127 -9.46 -11.64 1.01
CA ARG A 127 -10.66 -12.27 0.45
C ARG A 127 -11.93 -11.91 1.23
N THR A 128 -11.85 -11.14 2.32
CA THR A 128 -13.01 -10.82 3.15
C THR A 128 -14.03 -9.98 2.40
N HIS A 129 -15.25 -10.52 2.33
CA HIS A 129 -16.43 -9.84 1.83
C HIS A 129 -17.20 -9.17 2.96
N GLY A 130 -17.89 -8.09 2.61
CA GLY A 130 -18.94 -7.50 3.43
C GLY A 130 -20.32 -7.93 2.92
N GLY A 131 -21.31 -7.99 3.80
CA GLY A 131 -22.72 -7.96 3.42
C GLY A 131 -23.15 -6.59 2.86
N PRO A 132 -24.42 -6.45 2.44
CA PRO A 132 -24.97 -5.20 1.93
C PRO A 132 -24.74 -4.02 2.88
N GLY A 133 -24.14 -2.94 2.38
CA GLY A 133 -23.87 -1.73 3.17
C GLY A 133 -22.75 -1.87 4.22
N THR A 134 -22.07 -3.01 4.30
CA THR A 134 -20.96 -3.22 5.23
C THR A 134 -19.61 -3.10 4.53
N THR A 135 -18.59 -2.80 5.32
CA THR A 135 -17.22 -2.66 4.82
C THR A 135 -16.66 -4.01 4.34
N ALA A 136 -16.07 -4.00 3.14
CA ALA A 136 -15.41 -5.15 2.52
C ALA A 136 -13.97 -4.82 2.10
N LEU A 137 -13.11 -5.84 2.13
CA LEU A 137 -11.75 -5.76 1.59
C LEU A 137 -11.72 -6.24 0.13
N CYS A 138 -12.39 -7.36 -0.17
CA CYS A 138 -12.65 -7.83 -1.53
C CYS A 138 -14.00 -7.27 -2.05
N ASN A 139 -13.94 -6.22 -2.86
CA ASN A 139 -15.12 -5.50 -3.36
C ASN A 139 -15.54 -6.02 -4.74
N HIS A 140 -16.83 -6.28 -4.94
CA HIS A 140 -17.42 -6.76 -6.20
C HIS A 140 -18.52 -5.84 -6.73
N GLY A 141 -18.48 -4.56 -6.33
CA GLY A 141 -19.52 -3.59 -6.66
C GLY A 141 -19.56 -3.27 -8.16
N ALA A 142 -20.78 -3.03 -8.68
CA ALA A 142 -20.99 -2.67 -10.09
C ALA A 142 -20.31 -1.34 -10.49
N ALA A 143 -20.15 -0.41 -9.54
CA ALA A 143 -19.48 0.88 -9.76
C ALA A 143 -17.95 0.83 -9.56
N GLY A 144 -17.40 -0.34 -9.20
CA GLY A 144 -15.99 -0.53 -8.91
C GLY A 144 -15.75 -1.72 -7.98
N GLY A 145 -14.68 -2.47 -8.24
CA GLY A 145 -14.33 -3.67 -7.50
C GLY A 145 -12.82 -3.86 -7.37
N THR A 146 -12.45 -4.88 -6.60
CA THR A 146 -11.08 -5.35 -6.47
C THR A 146 -10.68 -6.04 -7.78
N VAL A 147 -9.99 -5.32 -8.65
CA VAL A 147 -9.57 -5.85 -9.97
C VAL A 147 -8.20 -6.53 -9.93
N SER A 148 -7.48 -6.41 -8.81
CA SER A 148 -6.23 -7.12 -8.56
C SER A 148 -5.93 -7.13 -7.07
N SER A 149 -5.02 -8.02 -6.67
CA SER A 149 -4.47 -8.04 -5.32
C SER A 149 -3.00 -8.46 -5.36
N ALA A 150 -2.18 -7.88 -4.49
CA ALA A 150 -0.78 -8.22 -4.36
C ALA A 150 -0.37 -8.37 -2.89
N ILE A 151 0.46 -9.37 -2.61
CA ILE A 151 1.14 -9.54 -1.32
C ILE A 151 2.64 -9.47 -1.59
N LEU A 152 3.32 -8.56 -0.90
CA LEU A 152 4.75 -8.34 -1.01
C LEU A 152 5.38 -8.47 0.37
N ALA A 153 6.39 -9.31 0.50
CA ALA A 153 7.26 -9.34 1.68
C ALA A 153 8.69 -8.97 1.27
N LEU A 154 9.28 -8.05 2.03
CA LEU A 154 10.67 -7.65 1.90
C LEU A 154 11.42 -8.06 3.15
N HIS A 155 12.56 -8.71 2.99
CA HIS A 155 13.39 -9.16 4.09
C HIS A 155 14.65 -8.31 4.22
N ASN A 156 15.04 -8.00 5.46
CA ASN A 156 16.26 -7.24 5.74
C ASN A 156 17.52 -8.07 5.53
N SER A 157 17.57 -9.26 6.14
CA SER A 157 18.76 -10.13 6.17
C SER A 157 18.71 -11.38 5.28
N ALA A 158 17.55 -11.81 4.79
CA ALA A 158 17.37 -13.00 3.94
C ALA A 158 16.54 -12.67 2.68
N PRO A 159 17.11 -11.94 1.69
CA PRO A 159 16.39 -11.54 0.46
C PRO A 159 15.75 -12.70 -0.30
N GLU A 160 16.31 -13.91 -0.18
CA GLU A 160 15.77 -15.17 -0.71
C GLU A 160 14.41 -15.57 -0.12
N GLU A 161 14.06 -15.05 1.06
CA GLU A 161 12.73 -15.21 1.68
C GLU A 161 11.73 -14.15 1.22
N GLY A 162 12.10 -13.26 0.30
CA GLY A 162 11.19 -12.30 -0.30
C GLY A 162 10.01 -13.00 -0.97
N VAL A 163 8.81 -12.45 -0.80
CA VAL A 163 7.56 -12.99 -1.36
C VAL A 163 6.93 -11.95 -2.28
N LEU A 164 6.48 -12.38 -3.46
CA LEU A 164 5.58 -11.59 -4.30
C LEU A 164 4.48 -12.48 -4.87
N LEU A 165 3.28 -12.30 -4.35
CA LEU A 165 2.09 -12.98 -4.83
C LEU A 165 1.19 -11.97 -5.52
N TYR A 166 0.64 -12.32 -6.70
CA TYR A 166 -0.26 -11.45 -7.45
C TYR A 166 -1.48 -12.22 -7.98
N ALA A 167 -2.66 -11.64 -7.77
CA ALA A 167 -3.91 -12.10 -8.36
C ALA A 167 -4.39 -11.05 -9.37
N ASP A 168 -4.56 -11.48 -10.63
CA ASP A 168 -5.06 -10.65 -11.74
C ASP A 168 -6.61 -10.63 -11.75
N GLY A 169 -7.18 -10.18 -10.65
CA GLY A 169 -8.61 -10.16 -10.39
C GLY A 169 -8.90 -10.13 -8.90
N SER A 170 -10.18 -10.25 -8.53
CA SER A 170 -10.58 -10.40 -7.13
C SER A 170 -9.90 -11.63 -6.52
N PRO A 171 -9.17 -11.51 -5.41
CA PRO A 171 -8.41 -12.62 -4.83
C PRO A 171 -9.30 -13.76 -4.32
N CYS A 172 -10.62 -13.55 -4.14
CA CYS A 172 -11.55 -14.63 -3.81
C CYS A 172 -11.89 -15.54 -5.01
N GLN A 173 -11.72 -15.04 -6.24
CA GLN A 173 -12.05 -15.73 -7.49
C GLN A 173 -10.79 -16.14 -8.27
N VAL A 174 -9.73 -15.33 -8.18
CA VAL A 174 -8.47 -15.54 -8.90
C VAL A 174 -7.40 -15.94 -7.88
N PRO A 175 -6.77 -17.13 -8.03
CA PRO A 175 -5.70 -17.55 -7.14
C PRO A 175 -4.47 -16.65 -7.30
N TYR A 176 -3.73 -16.50 -6.20
CA TYR A 176 -2.45 -15.82 -6.24
C TYR A 176 -1.43 -16.66 -7.04
N ARG A 177 -0.75 -15.99 -7.97
CA ARG A 177 0.41 -16.53 -8.68
C ARG A 177 1.68 -16.05 -7.99
N ASP A 178 2.65 -16.94 -7.91
CA ASP A 178 3.94 -16.66 -7.29
C ASP A 178 4.94 -16.04 -8.28
N TYR A 179 5.37 -14.82 -7.98
CA TYR A 179 6.39 -14.05 -8.68
C TYR A 179 7.58 -13.70 -7.77
N SER A 180 7.75 -14.42 -6.66
CA SER A 180 8.75 -14.12 -5.62
C SER A 180 10.17 -14.03 -6.17
N ARG A 181 10.48 -14.76 -7.26
CA ARG A 181 11.75 -14.67 -7.99
C ARG A 181 12.14 -13.23 -8.38
N LEU A 182 11.17 -12.36 -8.69
CA LEU A 182 11.43 -10.96 -9.06
C LEU A 182 11.96 -10.14 -7.88
N VAL A 183 11.46 -10.42 -6.68
CA VAL A 183 11.85 -9.72 -5.45
C VAL A 183 13.14 -10.31 -4.89
N GLN A 184 13.29 -11.64 -4.93
CA GLN A 184 14.50 -12.34 -4.49
C GLN A 184 15.72 -12.00 -5.36
N ALA A 185 15.51 -11.60 -6.62
CA ALA A 185 16.56 -11.11 -7.51
C ALA A 185 17.01 -9.67 -7.21
N LEU A 186 16.29 -8.92 -6.36
CA LEU A 186 16.71 -7.59 -5.96
C LEU A 186 17.97 -7.67 -5.11
N ARG A 187 19.07 -7.14 -5.66
CA ARG A 187 20.29 -6.98 -4.87
C ARG A 187 20.06 -5.87 -3.85
N PRO A 188 20.44 -6.06 -2.58
CA PRO A 188 20.46 -4.94 -1.66
C PRO A 188 21.33 -3.83 -2.26
N ALA A 189 20.81 -2.60 -2.30
CA ALA A 189 21.60 -1.45 -2.69
C ALA A 189 22.87 -1.44 -1.84
N SER A 190 24.02 -1.44 -2.49
CA SER A 190 25.31 -1.29 -1.80
C SER A 190 25.25 0.00 -1.00
N VAL A 191 25.40 -0.12 0.32
CA VAL A 191 25.39 0.99 1.27
C VAL A 191 26.53 1.96 0.95
#